data_AF-A0A961UIT5-F1
#
_entry.id   AF-A0A961UIT5-F1
#
_cell.length_a   1.000
_cell.length_b   1.000
_cell.length_c   1.000
_cell.angle_alpha   90.00
_cell.angle_beta   90.00
_cell.angle_gamma   90.00
#
_symmetry.space_group_name_H-M   'P 1'
#
loop_
_entity.id
_entity.type
_entity.pdbx_description
1 polymer ?
#
loop_
_entity_poly.entity_id
_entity_poly.type
_entity_poly.pdbx_seq_one_letter_code
_entity_poly.pdbx_strand_id
1 'polypeptide(L)'
;MEWADDGIILGTRRHGETSLIVEALTPARGRHLGIVKGGRSRRMRGTLQPGNRVRLVWRARLEDHLGTYQVEPLEDRAAELIENRAALAGFMTIAAHARLLPEREPSADLFEHFAATYDLLPGALGAQAVAMFERDLLTALGFGLDLDVCAATGTRDNLIFVSPKTGRAVSAEAGAPYREKLLPLPAFLRSDMPEPGGSTSADEIADAYRLTGHFLLRHVWLPRNVAPPAERERYITQVTRITSA
;
A
#
# COMPACT_ATOMS: atom_id res chain seq x y z
N MET A 1 -19.41 3.43 -23.55
CA MET A 1 -18.05 3.74 -23.07
C MET A 1 -17.22 2.48 -23.07
N GLU A 2 -15.99 2.57 -23.59
CA GLU A 2 -15.04 1.46 -23.66
C GLU A 2 -13.63 2.00 -23.42
N TRP A 3 -12.84 1.26 -22.65
CA TRP A 3 -11.41 1.52 -22.50
C TRP A 3 -10.66 0.21 -22.29
N ALA A 4 -9.36 0.24 -22.57
CA ALA A 4 -8.45 -0.84 -22.25
C ALA A 4 -7.26 -0.29 -21.45
N ASP A 5 -6.81 -1.05 -20.46
CA ASP A 5 -5.63 -0.71 -19.64
C ASP A 5 -5.03 -1.98 -19.04
N ASP A 6 -3.77 -1.91 -18.64
CA ASP A 6 -3.14 -2.94 -17.81
C ASP A 6 -3.45 -2.63 -16.34
N GLY A 7 -3.56 -3.67 -15.51
CA GLY A 7 -3.79 -3.47 -14.09
C GLY A 7 -3.45 -4.66 -13.24
N ILE A 8 -3.46 -4.44 -11.93
CA ILE A 8 -3.23 -5.46 -10.91
C ILE A 8 -4.55 -5.73 -10.21
N ILE A 9 -4.91 -7.01 -10.08
CA ILE A 9 -6.12 -7.41 -9.37
C ILE A 9 -5.92 -7.21 -7.87
N LEU A 10 -6.72 -6.33 -7.26
CA LEU A 10 -6.70 -6.09 -5.81
C LEU A 10 -7.57 -7.10 -5.05
N GLY A 11 -8.63 -7.59 -5.68
CA GLY A 11 -9.60 -8.45 -5.03
C GLY A 11 -10.78 -8.83 -5.91
N THR A 12 -11.54 -9.83 -5.46
CA THR A 12 -12.77 -10.24 -6.13
C THR A 12 -13.88 -10.52 -5.12
N ARG A 13 -15.14 -10.31 -5.52
CA ARG A 13 -16.32 -10.70 -4.74
C ARG A 13 -17.38 -11.34 -5.63
N ARG A 14 -18.18 -12.25 -5.06
CA ARG A 14 -19.24 -12.95 -5.81
C ARG A 14 -20.32 -11.98 -6.27
N HIS A 15 -20.81 -12.19 -7.49
CA HIS A 15 -21.94 -11.46 -8.04
C HIS A 15 -22.84 -12.40 -8.84
N GLY A 16 -24.03 -12.68 -8.31
CA GLY A 16 -24.92 -13.70 -8.84
C GLY A 16 -24.31 -15.10 -8.79
N GLU A 17 -24.75 -15.96 -9.70
CA GLU A 17 -24.38 -17.38 -9.65
C GLU A 17 -23.01 -17.65 -10.25
N THR A 18 -22.64 -17.04 -11.38
CA THR A 18 -21.41 -17.42 -12.13
C THR A 18 -20.37 -16.31 -12.21
N SER A 19 -20.73 -15.07 -11.85
CA SER A 19 -19.90 -13.90 -12.08
C SER A 19 -19.14 -13.46 -10.83
N LEU A 20 -18.07 -12.70 -11.06
CA LEU A 20 -17.32 -12.00 -10.02
C LEU A 20 -17.33 -10.51 -10.33
N ILE A 21 -17.44 -9.68 -9.30
CA ILE A 21 -16.96 -8.30 -9.37
C ILE A 21 -15.48 -8.34 -9.07
N VAL A 22 -14.69 -7.84 -10.00
CA VAL A 22 -13.24 -7.74 -9.91
C VAL A 22 -12.90 -6.28 -9.64
N GLU A 23 -12.01 -6.08 -8.68
CA GLU A 23 -11.41 -4.79 -8.37
C GLU A 23 -9.98 -4.80 -8.87
N ALA A 24 -9.63 -3.83 -9.70
CA ALA A 24 -8.29 -3.67 -10.25
C ALA A 24 -7.77 -2.26 -9.98
N LEU A 25 -6.46 -2.16 -9.76
CA LEU A 25 -5.73 -0.90 -9.79
C LEU A 25 -5.06 -0.77 -11.16
N THR A 26 -5.26 0.38 -11.80
CA THR A 26 -4.76 0.69 -13.15
C THR A 26 -4.06 2.05 -13.13
N PRO A 27 -3.05 2.27 -13.98
CA PRO A 27 -2.34 3.54 -14.03
C PRO A 27 -3.24 4.67 -14.54
N ALA A 28 -4.03 4.44 -15.59
CA ALA A 28 -4.80 5.50 -16.25
C ALA A 28 -6.23 5.65 -15.73
N ARG A 29 -6.77 4.65 -15.00
CA ARG A 29 -8.14 4.69 -14.45
C ARG A 29 -8.21 4.59 -12.94
N GLY A 30 -7.06 4.50 -12.25
CA GLY A 30 -7.01 4.31 -10.81
C GLY A 30 -7.65 3.00 -10.39
N ARG A 31 -8.28 3.00 -9.20
CA ARG A 31 -9.03 1.84 -8.69
C ARG A 31 -10.36 1.72 -9.41
N HIS A 32 -10.57 0.64 -10.15
CA HIS A 32 -11.75 0.48 -11.00
C HIS A 32 -12.42 -0.90 -10.85
N LEU A 33 -13.75 -0.89 -10.73
CA LEU A 33 -14.58 -2.09 -10.58
C LEU A 33 -15.19 -2.53 -11.91
N GLY A 34 -15.39 -3.85 -12.06
CA GLY A 34 -16.09 -4.40 -13.21
C GLY A 34 -16.50 -5.86 -13.01
N ILE A 35 -17.56 -6.27 -13.71
CA ILE A 35 -18.10 -7.62 -13.65
C ILE A 35 -17.40 -8.50 -14.69
N VAL A 36 -16.84 -9.62 -14.24
CA VAL A 36 -16.39 -10.71 -15.12
C VAL A 36 -17.45 -11.80 -15.12
N LYS A 37 -18.15 -11.92 -16.25
CA LYS A 37 -19.11 -13.02 -16.47
C LYS A 37 -18.37 -14.35 -16.53
N GLY A 38 -18.86 -15.37 -15.82
CA GLY A 38 -18.16 -16.66 -15.74
C GLY A 38 -16.82 -16.60 -14.98
N GLY A 39 -16.56 -15.54 -14.21
CA GLY A 39 -15.33 -15.39 -13.41
C GLY A 39 -15.11 -16.52 -12.40
N ARG A 40 -16.16 -17.25 -12.01
CA ARG A 40 -16.06 -18.42 -11.13
C ARG A 40 -15.58 -19.71 -11.81
N SER A 41 -15.50 -19.71 -13.14
CA SER A 41 -15.08 -20.87 -13.94
C SER A 41 -13.66 -21.31 -13.59
N ARG A 42 -13.36 -22.60 -13.81
CA ARG A 42 -11.99 -23.14 -13.59
C ARG A 42 -10.95 -22.42 -14.43
N ARG A 43 -11.32 -21.98 -15.64
CA ARG A 43 -10.45 -21.24 -16.56
C ARG A 43 -10.09 -19.85 -16.02
N MET A 44 -11.06 -19.12 -15.47
CA MET A 44 -10.82 -17.73 -15.01
C MET A 44 -10.31 -17.63 -13.58
N ARG A 45 -10.52 -18.64 -12.74
CA ARG A 45 -10.18 -18.57 -11.31
C ARG A 45 -8.70 -18.32 -11.05
N GLY A 46 -7.81 -18.86 -11.90
CA GLY A 46 -6.36 -18.61 -11.81
C GLY A 46 -6.03 -17.17 -12.18
N THR A 47 -6.45 -16.72 -13.36
CA THR A 47 -6.22 -15.34 -13.83
C THR A 47 -6.76 -14.28 -12.86
N LEU A 48 -7.91 -14.54 -12.21
CA LEU A 48 -8.57 -13.58 -11.32
C LEU A 48 -8.05 -13.61 -9.86
N GLN A 49 -6.91 -14.24 -9.60
CA GLN A 49 -6.29 -14.17 -8.28
C GLN A 49 -5.81 -12.74 -7.96
N PRO A 50 -6.01 -12.26 -6.72
CA PRO A 50 -5.38 -11.04 -6.26
C PRO A 50 -3.86 -11.11 -6.43
N GLY A 51 -3.27 -10.03 -6.94
CA GLY A 51 -1.83 -9.93 -7.25
C GLY A 51 -1.49 -10.23 -8.70
N ASN A 52 -2.35 -10.89 -9.48
CA ASN A 52 -2.09 -11.09 -10.90
C ASN A 52 -2.15 -9.77 -11.67
N ARG A 53 -1.25 -9.63 -12.64
CA ARG A 53 -1.28 -8.55 -13.63
C ARG A 53 -2.05 -9.01 -14.85
N VAL A 54 -2.97 -8.16 -15.31
CA VAL A 54 -3.92 -8.47 -16.38
C VAL A 54 -4.11 -7.28 -17.31
N ARG A 55 -4.42 -7.57 -18.57
CA ARG A 55 -4.99 -6.60 -19.51
C ARG A 55 -6.50 -6.62 -19.31
N LEU A 56 -7.08 -5.45 -19.13
CA LEU A 56 -8.51 -5.24 -18.92
C LEU A 56 -9.09 -4.51 -20.12
N VAL A 57 -10.20 -5.00 -20.64
CA VAL A 57 -11.09 -4.22 -21.53
C VAL A 57 -12.40 -4.03 -20.80
N TRP A 58 -12.71 -2.79 -20.43
CA TRP A 58 -13.91 -2.45 -19.68
C TRP A 58 -14.94 -1.78 -20.57
N ARG A 59 -16.20 -2.18 -20.41
CA ARG A 59 -17.33 -1.64 -21.17
C ARG A 59 -18.52 -1.33 -20.28
N ALA A 60 -19.14 -0.18 -20.50
CA ALA A 60 -20.42 0.18 -19.89
C ALA A 60 -21.22 1.16 -20.74
N ARG A 61 -22.51 1.30 -20.42
CA ARG A 61 -23.40 2.28 -21.07
C ARG A 61 -23.00 3.72 -20.73
N LEU A 62 -22.80 3.99 -19.44
CA LEU A 62 -22.35 5.28 -18.90
C LEU A 62 -21.05 5.06 -18.12
N GLU A 63 -20.26 6.12 -17.97
CA GLU A 63 -19.00 6.04 -17.21
C GLU A 63 -19.27 5.60 -15.78
N ASP A 64 -20.24 6.19 -15.07
CA ASP A 64 -20.55 5.89 -13.66
C ASP A 64 -21.10 4.48 -13.38
N HIS A 65 -21.53 3.76 -14.42
CA HIS A 65 -22.09 2.42 -14.24
C HIS A 65 -21.02 1.40 -13.81
N LEU A 66 -21.46 0.33 -13.15
CA LEU A 66 -20.64 -0.87 -13.00
C LEU A 66 -20.58 -1.59 -14.36
N GLY A 67 -19.45 -1.50 -15.04
CA GLY A 67 -19.25 -2.12 -16.34
C GLY A 67 -18.84 -3.59 -16.27
N THR A 68 -18.61 -4.18 -17.44
CA THR A 68 -18.10 -5.55 -17.59
C THR A 68 -16.65 -5.53 -18.02
N TYR A 69 -15.84 -6.42 -17.45
CA TYR A 69 -14.48 -6.68 -17.89
C TYR A 69 -14.42 -7.87 -18.85
N GLN A 70 -13.65 -7.72 -19.93
CA GLN A 70 -12.88 -8.81 -20.51
C GLN A 70 -11.47 -8.76 -19.92
N VAL A 71 -10.92 -9.91 -19.55
CA VAL A 71 -9.65 -10.02 -18.81
C VAL A 71 -8.74 -10.99 -19.55
N GLU A 72 -7.53 -10.54 -19.84
CA GLU A 72 -6.46 -11.36 -20.41
C GLU A 72 -5.29 -11.40 -19.42
N PRO A 73 -4.75 -12.60 -19.10
CA PRO A 73 -3.60 -12.71 -18.21
C PRO A 73 -2.37 -12.08 -18.86
N LEU A 74 -1.59 -11.34 -18.08
CA LEU A 74 -0.26 -10.87 -18.47
C LEU A 74 0.81 -11.58 -17.64
N GLU A 75 0.63 -11.61 -16.32
CA GLU A 75 1.61 -12.20 -15.41
C GLU A 75 0.92 -12.83 -14.19
N ASP A 76 1.21 -14.12 -13.96
CA ASP A 76 0.64 -14.92 -12.87
C ASP A 76 1.52 -14.83 -11.60
N ARG A 77 1.57 -13.65 -10.99
CA ARG A 77 2.37 -13.40 -9.78
C ARG A 77 1.74 -13.89 -8.48
N ALA A 78 0.43 -14.18 -8.47
CA ALA A 78 -0.26 -14.61 -7.26
C ALA A 78 0.29 -15.94 -6.70
N ALA A 79 0.86 -16.81 -7.54
CA ALA A 79 1.46 -18.07 -7.09
C ALA A 79 2.65 -17.83 -6.14
N GLU A 80 3.58 -16.96 -6.53
CA GLU A 80 4.74 -16.58 -5.71
C GLU A 80 4.32 -15.95 -4.38
N LEU A 81 3.31 -15.07 -4.42
CA LEU A 81 2.75 -14.48 -3.20
C LEU A 81 2.22 -15.54 -2.23
N ILE A 82 1.47 -16.54 -2.72
CA ILE A 82 0.85 -17.56 -1.89
C ILE A 82 1.90 -18.44 -1.18
N GLU A 83 3.05 -18.65 -1.82
CA GLU A 83 4.15 -19.44 -1.26
C GLU A 83 4.92 -18.68 -0.16
N ASN A 84 4.89 -17.34 -0.16
CA ASN A 84 5.52 -16.51 0.85
C ASN A 84 4.49 -15.80 1.75
N ARG A 85 4.32 -16.30 2.98
CA ARG A 85 3.32 -15.80 3.92
C ARG A 85 3.47 -14.30 4.25
N ALA A 86 4.70 -13.79 4.30
CA ALA A 86 4.95 -12.38 4.55
C ALA A 86 4.60 -11.56 3.32
N ALA A 87 5.03 -11.97 2.12
CA ALA A 87 4.68 -11.31 0.87
C ALA A 87 3.16 -11.26 0.66
N LEU A 88 2.43 -12.35 0.92
CA LEU A 88 0.97 -12.38 0.84
C LEU A 88 0.33 -11.36 1.78
N ALA A 89 0.76 -11.32 3.05
CA ALA A 89 0.24 -10.37 4.02
C ALA A 89 0.56 -8.91 3.64
N GLY A 90 1.77 -8.66 3.11
CA GLY A 90 2.18 -7.37 2.58
C GLY A 90 1.36 -6.94 1.37
N PHE A 91 1.09 -7.84 0.42
CA PHE A 91 0.26 -7.56 -0.75
C PHE A 91 -1.17 -7.20 -0.33
N MET A 92 -1.76 -8.01 0.56
CA MET A 92 -3.10 -7.73 1.08
C MET A 92 -3.16 -6.40 1.83
N THR A 93 -2.08 -6.03 2.50
CA THR A 93 -1.93 -4.72 3.17
C THR A 93 -1.94 -3.58 2.16
N ILE A 94 -1.06 -3.58 1.16
CA ILE A 94 -1.01 -2.50 0.14
C ILE A 94 -2.29 -2.48 -0.71
N ALA A 95 -2.91 -3.62 -0.99
CA ALA A 95 -4.20 -3.70 -1.68
C ALA A 95 -5.35 -3.10 -0.84
N ALA A 96 -5.36 -3.32 0.48
CA ALA A 96 -6.31 -2.67 1.38
C ALA A 96 -6.08 -1.16 1.48
N HIS A 97 -4.82 -0.72 1.48
CA HIS A 97 -4.46 0.69 1.42
C HIS A 97 -4.89 1.36 0.11
N ALA A 98 -4.73 0.71 -1.03
CA ALA A 98 -5.21 1.22 -2.32
C ALA A 98 -6.74 1.44 -2.34
N ARG A 99 -7.51 0.71 -1.51
CA ARG A 99 -8.97 0.93 -1.35
C ARG A 99 -9.33 2.20 -0.58
N LEU A 100 -8.37 2.83 0.09
CA LEU A 100 -8.54 4.14 0.73
C LEU A 100 -8.54 5.28 -0.30
N LEU A 101 -8.07 5.01 -1.52
CA LEU A 101 -8.12 5.96 -2.62
C LEU A 101 -9.52 6.07 -3.22
N PRO A 102 -9.88 7.25 -3.74
CA PRO A 102 -11.10 7.43 -4.52
C PRO A 102 -11.20 6.41 -5.67
N GLU A 103 -12.40 5.91 -5.92
CA GLU A 103 -12.64 5.04 -7.07
C GLU A 103 -12.52 5.89 -8.35
N ARG A 104 -11.91 5.33 -9.39
CA ARG A 104 -11.82 5.91 -10.75
C ARG A 104 -11.02 7.20 -10.87
N GLU A 105 -10.26 7.54 -9.84
CA GLU A 105 -9.34 8.66 -9.86
C GLU A 105 -7.92 8.14 -10.16
N PRO A 106 -7.33 8.52 -11.32
CA PRO A 106 -5.99 8.07 -11.67
C PRO A 106 -4.94 8.65 -10.73
N SER A 107 -3.98 7.82 -10.34
CA SER A 107 -2.78 8.25 -9.63
C SER A 107 -1.60 7.43 -10.16
N ALA A 108 -0.91 7.98 -11.17
CA ALA A 108 0.20 7.28 -11.82
C ALA A 108 1.35 7.06 -10.83
N ASP A 109 1.73 8.08 -10.08
CA ASP A 109 2.84 7.99 -9.10
C ASP A 109 2.58 6.92 -8.03
N LEU A 110 1.35 6.86 -7.51
CA LEU A 110 1.00 5.86 -6.50
C LEU A 110 0.82 4.46 -7.09
N PHE A 111 0.42 4.34 -8.36
CA PHE A 111 0.43 3.07 -9.07
C PHE A 111 1.86 2.55 -9.25
N GLU A 112 2.79 3.38 -9.69
CA GLU A 112 4.19 3.02 -9.84
C GLU A 112 4.81 2.62 -8.49
N HIS A 113 4.54 3.37 -7.42
CA HIS A 113 5.00 2.99 -6.09
C HIS A 113 4.33 1.67 -5.63
N PHE A 114 3.02 1.48 -5.84
CA PHE A 114 2.36 0.20 -5.53
C PHE A 114 3.04 -0.98 -6.25
N ALA A 115 3.33 -0.83 -7.55
CA ALA A 115 3.98 -1.87 -8.34
C ALA A 115 5.41 -2.15 -7.85
N ALA A 116 6.19 -1.10 -7.58
CA ALA A 116 7.54 -1.24 -7.05
C ALA A 116 7.55 -1.88 -5.65
N THR A 117 6.62 -1.52 -4.77
CA THR A 117 6.44 -2.17 -3.46
C THR A 117 6.10 -3.65 -3.65
N TYR A 118 5.18 -3.96 -4.57
CA TYR A 118 4.79 -5.35 -4.85
C TYR A 118 5.98 -6.20 -5.34
N ASP A 119 6.86 -5.66 -6.18
CA ASP A 119 8.08 -6.34 -6.62
C ASP A 119 9.04 -6.65 -5.46
N LEU A 120 9.10 -5.77 -4.45
CA LEU A 120 9.99 -5.91 -3.30
C LEU A 120 9.44 -6.81 -2.18
N LEU A 121 8.13 -7.12 -2.17
CA LEU A 121 7.48 -7.87 -1.10
C LEU A 121 8.12 -9.22 -0.75
N PRO A 122 8.58 -10.04 -1.72
CA PRO A 122 9.20 -11.32 -1.40
C PRO A 122 10.60 -11.20 -0.77
N GLY A 123 11.28 -10.07 -0.94
CA GLY A 123 12.67 -9.86 -0.56
C GLY A 123 12.89 -9.12 0.77
N ALA A 124 14.16 -8.89 1.10
CA ALA A 124 14.58 -8.25 2.35
C ALA A 124 14.09 -6.78 2.49
N LEU A 125 13.83 -6.11 1.37
CA LEU A 125 13.40 -4.71 1.34
C LEU A 125 11.87 -4.54 1.45
N GLY A 126 11.09 -5.63 1.42
CA GLY A 126 9.63 -5.56 1.38
C GLY A 126 9.04 -4.77 2.56
N ALA A 127 9.57 -4.95 3.77
CA ALA A 127 9.08 -4.26 4.96
C ALA A 127 9.28 -2.73 4.86
N GLN A 128 10.46 -2.30 4.40
CA GLN A 128 10.73 -0.88 4.17
C GLN A 128 9.80 -0.34 3.08
N ALA A 129 9.65 -1.08 1.98
CA ALA A 129 8.83 -0.68 0.84
C ALA A 129 7.36 -0.46 1.24
N VAL A 130 6.77 -1.35 2.05
CA VAL A 130 5.38 -1.19 2.51
C VAL A 130 5.25 0.00 3.47
N ALA A 131 6.20 0.23 4.36
CA ALA A 131 6.15 1.38 5.25
C ALA A 131 6.31 2.71 4.49
N MET A 132 7.18 2.77 3.47
CA MET A 132 7.30 3.92 2.57
C MET A 132 6.03 4.13 1.75
N PHE A 133 5.40 3.05 1.26
CA PHE A 133 4.12 3.14 0.57
C PHE A 133 3.02 3.71 1.49
N GLU A 134 2.98 3.31 2.77
CA GLU A 134 2.05 3.89 3.75
C GLU A 134 2.28 5.39 3.99
N ARG A 135 3.55 5.83 4.01
CA ARG A 135 3.90 7.26 4.06
C ARG A 135 3.39 8.00 2.83
N ASP A 136 3.60 7.47 1.63
CA ASP A 136 3.21 8.14 0.40
C ASP A 136 1.70 8.11 0.17
N LEU A 137 1.04 7.07 0.67
CA LEU A 137 -0.42 7.03 0.77
C LEU A 137 -0.96 8.18 1.62
N LEU A 138 -0.33 8.48 2.76
CA LEU A 138 -0.73 9.64 3.57
C LEU A 138 -0.60 10.94 2.76
N THR A 139 0.47 11.11 2.00
CA THR A 139 0.66 12.25 1.09
C THR A 139 -0.44 12.32 0.03
N ALA A 140 -0.73 11.20 -0.66
CA ALA A 140 -1.78 11.13 -1.68
C ALA A 140 -3.18 11.43 -1.11
N LEU A 141 -3.41 11.15 0.17
CA LEU A 141 -4.66 11.44 0.87
C LEU A 141 -4.71 12.86 1.49
N GLY A 142 -3.68 13.69 1.30
CA GLY A 142 -3.61 15.06 1.82
C GLY A 142 -3.11 15.18 3.27
N PHE A 143 -2.50 14.13 3.81
CA PHE A 143 -1.95 14.04 5.18
C PHE A 143 -0.44 13.78 5.18
N GLY A 144 0.25 14.26 4.15
CA GLY A 144 1.70 14.08 4.00
C GLY A 144 2.49 14.53 5.22
N LEU A 145 3.56 13.80 5.52
CA LEU A 145 4.46 14.11 6.62
C LEU A 145 5.59 15.03 6.14
N ASP A 146 5.94 16.03 6.95
CA ASP A 146 7.07 16.91 6.67
C ASP A 146 8.31 16.37 7.39
N LEU A 147 9.08 15.53 6.68
CA LEU A 147 10.20 14.77 7.25
C LEU A 147 11.58 15.37 6.93
N ASP A 148 11.62 16.52 6.26
CA ASP A 148 12.85 17.10 5.72
C ASP A 148 13.47 18.18 6.59
N VAL A 149 12.68 18.78 7.46
CA VAL A 149 13.11 19.94 8.27
C VAL A 149 12.58 19.81 9.69
N CYS A 150 13.43 20.11 10.67
CA CYS A 150 13.04 20.15 12.06
C CYS A 150 12.01 21.26 12.31
N ALA A 151 10.86 20.88 12.89
CA ALA A 151 9.78 21.80 13.22
C ALA A 151 10.17 22.91 14.22
N ALA A 152 11.19 22.70 15.06
CA ALA A 152 11.59 23.63 16.11
C ALA A 152 12.77 24.52 15.71
N THR A 153 13.76 23.99 14.99
CA THR A 153 15.02 24.68 14.72
C THR A 153 15.23 25.01 13.25
N GLY A 154 14.46 24.42 12.33
CA GLY A 154 14.67 24.57 10.89
C GLY A 154 15.88 23.81 10.32
N THR A 155 16.62 23.06 11.14
CA THR A 155 17.73 22.22 10.65
C THR A 155 17.23 21.03 9.84
N ARG A 156 18.08 20.53 8.93
CA ARG A 156 17.84 19.29 8.16
C ARG A 156 18.61 18.09 8.71
N ASP A 157 19.44 18.34 9.73
CA ASP A 157 20.36 17.36 10.30
C ASP A 157 19.76 16.65 11.51
N ASN A 158 20.20 15.41 11.74
CA ASN A 158 19.86 14.60 12.92
C ASN A 158 18.35 14.53 13.20
N LEU A 159 17.52 14.47 12.15
CA LEU A 159 16.09 14.26 12.23
C LEU A 159 15.79 12.81 12.60
N ILE A 160 15.53 12.56 13.88
CA ILE A 160 15.33 11.20 14.43
C ILE A 160 13.96 11.01 15.07
N PHE A 161 13.13 12.05 15.06
CA PHE A 161 11.79 12.02 15.65
C PHE A 161 10.76 12.66 14.72
N VAL A 162 9.48 12.32 14.96
CA VAL A 162 8.30 12.96 14.39
C VAL A 162 7.33 13.32 15.51
N SER A 163 6.78 14.52 15.45
CA SER A 163 5.72 14.95 16.36
C SER A 163 4.39 14.25 16.04
N PRO A 164 3.81 13.44 16.94
CA PRO A 164 2.52 12.77 16.70
C PRO A 164 1.35 13.74 16.52
N LYS A 165 1.52 15.01 16.90
CA LYS A 165 0.51 16.06 16.74
C LYS A 165 0.52 16.66 15.33
N THR A 166 1.69 16.88 14.75
CA THR A 166 1.85 17.68 13.53
C THR A 166 2.39 16.91 12.32
N GLY A 167 2.92 15.70 12.49
CA GLY A 167 3.53 14.95 11.40
C GLY A 167 4.84 15.54 10.90
N ARG A 168 5.47 16.44 11.67
CA ARG A 168 6.72 17.10 11.31
C ARG A 168 7.91 16.46 12.01
N ALA A 169 9.04 16.39 11.31
CA ALA A 169 10.30 15.92 11.85
C ALA A 169 10.82 16.82 12.97
N VAL A 170 11.56 16.22 13.90
CA VAL A 170 12.21 16.89 15.02
C VAL A 170 13.63 16.34 15.15
N SER A 171 14.61 17.23 15.19
CA SER A 171 16.01 16.86 15.40
C SER A 171 16.24 16.28 16.79
N ALA A 172 17.28 15.48 16.96
CA ALA A 172 17.67 14.90 18.25
C ALA A 172 17.73 15.93 19.39
N GLU A 173 18.35 17.09 19.14
CA GLU A 173 18.51 18.17 20.13
C GLU A 173 17.16 18.75 20.57
N ALA A 174 16.38 19.30 19.62
CA ALA A 174 15.06 19.85 19.93
C ALA A 174 14.07 18.80 20.47
N GLY A 175 14.24 17.53 20.12
CA GLY A 175 13.37 16.44 20.57
C GLY A 175 13.73 15.90 21.95
N ALA A 176 14.95 16.13 22.45
CA ALA A 176 15.43 15.55 23.70
C ALA A 176 14.50 15.79 24.92
N PRO A 177 13.94 17.00 25.15
CA PRO A 177 13.02 17.23 26.26
C PRO A 177 11.67 16.52 26.13
N TYR A 178 11.32 16.06 24.92
CA TYR A 178 10.02 15.48 24.59
C TYR A 178 10.12 14.04 24.07
N ARG A 179 11.29 13.40 24.17
CA ARG A 179 11.59 12.09 23.56
C ARG A 179 10.50 11.05 23.77
N GLU A 180 9.97 10.92 24.98
CA GLU A 180 8.92 9.94 25.33
C GLU A 180 7.57 10.19 24.65
N LYS A 181 7.34 11.43 24.18
CA LYS A 181 6.11 11.85 23.49
C LYS A 181 6.26 11.85 21.97
N LEU A 182 7.46 11.59 21.45
CA LEU A 182 7.76 11.63 20.02
C LEU A 182 7.76 10.22 19.42
N LEU A 183 7.48 10.15 18.13
CA LEU A 183 7.64 8.92 17.34
C LEU A 183 9.08 8.92 16.78
N PRO A 184 9.89 7.87 16.94
CA PRO A 184 11.15 7.70 16.24
C PRO A 184 10.96 7.75 14.74
N LEU A 185 11.93 8.35 14.03
CA LEU A 185 11.98 8.46 12.59
C LEU A 185 13.11 7.58 12.05
N PRO A 186 12.82 6.34 11.59
CA PRO A 186 13.77 5.55 10.84
C PRO A 186 14.22 6.30 9.58
N ALA A 187 15.53 6.33 9.33
CA ALA A 187 16.11 7.16 8.27
C ALA A 187 15.56 6.82 6.88
N PHE A 188 15.28 5.54 6.62
CA PHE A 188 14.75 5.08 5.33
C PHE A 188 13.41 5.74 4.97
N LEU A 189 12.57 6.11 5.94
CA LEU A 189 11.30 6.78 5.67
C LEU A 189 11.45 8.18 5.05
N ARG A 190 12.68 8.71 4.94
CA ARG A 190 12.96 9.96 4.22
C ARG A 190 13.41 9.75 2.78
N SER A 191 13.74 8.51 2.40
CA SER A 191 14.13 8.15 1.04
C SER A 191 12.91 7.85 0.19
N ASP A 192 12.98 8.07 -1.13
CA ASP A 192 11.87 7.77 -2.03
C ASP A 192 11.63 6.25 -2.14
N MET A 193 12.70 5.47 -2.19
CA MET A 193 12.69 4.00 -2.28
C MET A 193 13.69 3.36 -1.30
N PRO A 194 13.49 2.08 -0.94
CA PRO A 194 14.44 1.34 -0.11
C PRO A 194 15.80 1.21 -0.80
N GLU A 195 16.89 1.50 -0.08
CA GLU A 195 18.24 1.39 -0.62
C GLU A 195 18.81 -0.03 -0.41
N PRO A 196 19.32 -0.69 -1.46
CA PRO A 196 19.99 -1.98 -1.31
C PRO A 196 21.26 -1.86 -0.47
N GLY A 197 21.46 -2.79 0.47
CA GLY A 197 22.69 -2.88 1.26
C GLY A 197 22.69 -2.12 2.59
N GLY A 198 21.62 -1.38 2.90
CA GLY A 198 21.39 -0.87 4.26
C GLY A 198 20.88 -1.97 5.19
N SER A 199 21.50 -2.16 6.36
CA SER A 199 20.94 -3.01 7.40
C SER A 199 19.90 -2.22 8.19
N THR A 200 18.63 -2.56 8.06
CA THR A 200 17.56 -2.02 8.91
C THR A 200 17.20 -3.03 9.98
N SER A 201 17.22 -2.61 11.24
CA SER A 201 16.90 -3.47 12.37
C SER A 201 15.39 -3.76 12.48
N ALA A 202 15.04 -4.83 13.20
CA ALA A 202 13.66 -5.17 13.51
C ALA A 202 12.92 -4.01 14.22
N ASP A 203 13.63 -3.32 15.10
CA ASP A 203 13.10 -2.19 15.88
C ASP A 203 12.85 -0.97 15.00
N GLU A 204 13.74 -0.67 14.05
CA GLU A 204 13.51 0.39 13.06
C GLU A 204 12.30 0.10 12.17
N ILE A 205 12.13 -1.15 11.74
CA ILE A 205 10.93 -1.57 11.01
C ILE A 205 9.68 -1.39 11.87
N ALA A 206 9.71 -1.83 13.13
CA ALA A 206 8.60 -1.68 14.06
C ALA A 206 8.25 -0.20 14.30
N ASP A 207 9.25 0.66 14.48
CA ASP A 207 9.07 2.09 14.65
C ASP A 207 8.46 2.76 13.41
N ALA A 208 8.87 2.35 12.20
CA ALA A 208 8.28 2.85 10.96
C ALA A 208 6.78 2.54 10.90
N TYR A 209 6.38 1.29 11.18
CA TYR A 209 4.96 0.91 11.17
C TYR A 209 4.15 1.51 12.31
N ARG A 210 4.78 1.80 13.45
CA ARG A 210 4.13 2.55 14.53
C ARG A 210 3.90 3.99 14.11
N LEU A 211 4.87 4.61 13.44
CA LEU A 211 4.78 5.98 12.95
C LEU A 211 3.68 6.10 11.89
N THR A 212 3.74 5.33 10.80
CA THR A 212 2.73 5.39 9.73
C THR A 212 1.36 4.98 10.24
N GLY A 213 1.30 3.94 11.09
CA GLY A 213 0.07 3.45 11.71
C GLY A 213 -0.61 4.50 12.58
N HIS A 214 0.15 5.33 13.32
CA HIS A 214 -0.40 6.44 14.10
C HIS A 214 -1.15 7.45 13.22
N PHE A 215 -0.54 7.88 12.11
CA PHE A 215 -1.15 8.86 11.21
C PHE A 215 -2.29 8.26 10.37
N LEU A 216 -2.16 7.03 9.89
CA LEU A 216 -3.25 6.32 9.19
C LEU A 216 -4.46 6.16 10.11
N LEU A 217 -4.25 5.78 11.37
CA LEU A 217 -5.33 5.66 12.36
C LEU A 217 -6.02 6.99 12.59
N ARG A 218 -5.24 8.04 12.87
CA ARG A 218 -5.74 9.36 13.23
C ARG A 218 -6.47 10.07 12.09
N HIS A 219 -5.94 9.99 10.87
CA HIS A 219 -6.40 10.81 9.75
C HIS A 219 -7.26 10.05 8.75
N VAL A 220 -7.14 8.73 8.67
CA VAL A 220 -7.80 7.93 7.63
C VAL A 220 -8.79 6.95 8.23
N TRP A 221 -8.36 6.00 9.06
CA TRP A 221 -9.21 4.92 9.55
C TRP A 221 -10.28 5.40 10.54
N LEU A 222 -9.92 6.14 11.59
CA LEU A 222 -10.90 6.65 12.56
C LEU A 222 -11.90 7.63 11.94
N PRO A 223 -11.49 8.68 11.19
CA PRO A 223 -12.45 9.63 10.64
C PRO A 223 -13.40 9.03 9.61
N ARG A 224 -12.96 7.98 8.88
CA ARG A 224 -13.79 7.28 7.89
C ARG A 224 -14.58 6.11 8.48
N ASN A 225 -14.43 5.82 9.78
CA ASN A 225 -15.03 4.66 10.44
C ASN A 225 -14.72 3.33 9.72
N VAL A 226 -13.47 3.16 9.29
CA VAL A 226 -12.96 1.95 8.64
C VAL A 226 -11.95 1.29 9.57
N ALA A 227 -12.04 -0.03 9.74
CA ALA A 227 -11.06 -0.75 10.54
C ALA A 227 -9.70 -0.82 9.81
N PRO A 228 -8.57 -0.72 10.53
CA PRO A 228 -7.26 -1.05 9.97
C PRO A 228 -7.26 -2.49 9.42
N PRO A 229 -6.58 -2.75 8.28
CA PRO A 229 -6.53 -4.10 7.71
C PRO A 229 -5.80 -5.06 8.65
N ALA A 230 -6.41 -6.19 9.00
CA ALA A 230 -5.83 -7.20 9.89
C ALA A 230 -4.53 -7.80 9.32
N GLU A 231 -4.40 -7.82 7.98
CA GLU A 231 -3.23 -8.29 7.26
C GLU A 231 -2.00 -7.42 7.53
N ARG A 232 -2.18 -6.13 7.86
CA ARG A 232 -1.08 -5.23 8.23
C ARG A 232 -0.42 -5.69 9.52
N GLU A 233 -1.20 -5.99 10.55
CA GLU A 233 -0.67 -6.49 11.83
C GLU A 233 0.02 -7.86 11.66
N ARG A 234 -0.57 -8.74 10.84
CA ARG A 234 0.03 -10.03 10.49
C ARG A 234 1.34 -9.86 9.74
N TYR A 235 1.43 -8.87 8.85
CA TYR A 235 2.63 -8.57 8.09
C TYR A 235 3.73 -8.05 9.01
N ILE A 236 3.43 -7.04 9.83
CA ILE A 236 4.36 -6.46 10.83
C ILE A 236 4.93 -7.56 11.71
N THR A 237 4.06 -8.41 12.28
CA THR A 237 4.49 -9.52 13.16
C THR A 237 5.46 -10.48 12.47
N GLN A 238 5.32 -10.69 11.16
CA GLN A 238 6.21 -11.58 10.41
C GLN A 238 7.56 -10.92 10.15
N VAL A 239 7.56 -9.68 9.66
CA VAL A 239 8.80 -9.01 9.25
C VAL A 239 9.67 -8.54 10.43
N THR A 240 9.05 -8.23 11.58
CA THR A 240 9.81 -7.88 12.79
C THR A 240 10.40 -9.10 13.50
N ARG A 241 9.75 -10.26 13.43
CA ARG A 241 10.30 -11.52 13.98
C ARG A 241 11.45 -12.08 13.16
N ILE A 242 11.39 -11.95 11.83
CA ILE A 242 12.41 -12.46 10.92
C ILE A 242 13.73 -11.70 11.07
N THR A 243 13.67 -10.41 11.42
CA THR A 243 14.87 -9.55 11.52
C THR A 243 15.62 -9.72 12.86
N SER A 244 15.09 -10.51 13.81
CA SER A 244 15.72 -10.79 15.10
C SER A 244 16.56 -12.07 15.15
N ALA A 245 16.80 -12.72 14.00
CA ALA A 245 17.59 -13.95 13.86
C ALA A 245 18.76 -13.72 12.89
#